data_AF-A0A351SQQ9-F1
#
_entry.id   AF-A0A351SQQ9-F1
#
_cell.length_a   1.000
_cell.length_b   1.000
_cell.length_c   1.000
_cell.angle_alpha   90.00
_cell.angle_beta   90.00
_cell.angle_gamma   90.00
#
_symmetry.space_group_name_H-M   'P 1'
#
loop_
_entity.id
_entity.type
_entity.pdbx_description
1 polymer ?
#
loop_
_entity_poly.entity_id
_entity_poly.type
_entity_poly.pdbx_seq_one_letter_code
_entity_poly.pdbx_strand_id
1 'polypeptide(L)'
;MTQLAKVVIVFMICSFFGWVMEVICGLNDQRKFVNRGYLIGPVCPIYGVGGLLFYFVLGSLRDDPIILVVCMMILAAVLEYATSYIMEKIF
;
A
#
# COMPACT_ATOMS: atom_id res chain seq x y z
N MET A 1 -16.08 -13.56 13.41
CA MET A 1 -16.53 -12.28 12.78
C MET A 1 -15.60 -11.09 13.05
N THR A 2 -14.92 -11.01 14.19
CA THR A 2 -14.03 -9.87 14.54
C THR A 2 -12.75 -9.76 13.70
N GLN A 3 -12.19 -10.85 13.20
CA GLN A 3 -10.93 -10.81 12.41
C GLN A 3 -11.14 -10.25 11.00
N LEU A 4 -12.23 -10.65 10.32
CA LEU A 4 -12.56 -10.13 8.99
C LEU A 4 -12.77 -8.61 9.03
N ALA A 5 -13.51 -8.12 10.03
CA ALA A 5 -13.72 -6.69 10.22
C ALA A 5 -12.39 -5.93 10.39
N LYS A 6 -11.45 -6.46 11.18
CA LYS A 6 -10.12 -5.85 11.34
C LYS A 6 -9.35 -5.78 10.03
N VAL A 7 -9.33 -6.86 9.25
CA VAL A 7 -8.65 -6.90 7.94
C VAL A 7 -9.23 -5.87 7.00
N VAL A 8 -10.56 -5.78 6.90
CA VAL A 8 -11.22 -4.80 6.05
C VAL A 8 -10.91 -3.37 6.51
N ILE A 9 -10.96 -3.09 7.81
CA ILE A 9 -10.65 -1.76 8.34
C ILE A 9 -9.20 -1.38 8.07
N VAL A 10 -8.24 -2.28 8.33
CA VAL A 10 -6.81 -2.04 8.05
C VAL A 10 -6.59 -1.79 6.56
N PHE A 11 -7.18 -2.61 5.69
CA PHE A 11 -7.10 -2.43 4.25
C PHE A 11 -7.62 -1.06 3.81
N MET A 12 -8.81 -0.67 4.30
CA MET A 12 -9.44 0.59 3.92
C MET A 12 -8.64 1.81 4.39
N ILE A 13 -8.15 1.77 5.64
CA ILE A 13 -7.34 2.85 6.20
C ILE A 13 -6.02 2.99 5.43
N CYS A 14 -5.29 1.88 5.23
CA CYS A 14 -4.03 1.90 4.50
C CYS A 14 -4.21 2.32 3.04
N SER A 15 -5.26 1.87 2.37
CA SER A 15 -5.57 2.27 0.99
C SER A 15 -5.93 3.75 0.87
N PHE A 16 -6.65 4.30 1.86
CA PHE A 16 -7.03 5.71 1.87
C PHE A 16 -5.82 6.62 2.11
N PHE A 17 -4.99 6.31 3.11
CA PHE A 17 -3.77 7.10 3.37
C PHE A 17 -2.77 7.00 2.21
N GLY A 18 -2.62 5.83 1.62
CA GLY A 18 -1.83 5.65 0.40
C GLY A 18 -2.34 6.51 -0.76
N TRP A 19 -3.65 6.57 -0.94
CA TRP A 19 -4.26 7.45 -1.93
C TRP A 19 -4.01 8.93 -1.63
N VAL A 20 -4.14 9.37 -0.37
CA VAL A 20 -3.85 10.75 0.03
C VAL A 20 -2.39 11.12 -0.30
N MET A 21 -1.44 10.23 0.01
CA MET A 21 -0.02 10.44 -0.31
C MET A 21 0.21 10.59 -1.81
N GLU A 22 -0.36 9.71 -2.63
CA GLU A 22 -0.27 9.79 -4.10
C GLU A 22 -0.88 11.07 -4.67
N VAL A 23 -2.00 11.51 -4.12
CA VAL A 23 -2.66 12.76 -4.52
C VAL A 23 -1.78 13.97 -4.17
N ILE A 24 -1.18 14.00 -2.97
CA ILE A 24 -0.27 15.07 -2.55
C ILE A 24 0.98 15.07 -3.43
N CYS A 25 1.60 13.92 -3.67
CA CYS A 25 2.76 13.77 -4.55
C CYS A 25 2.43 14.20 -5.99
N GLY A 26 1.27 13.77 -6.52
CA GLY A 26 0.79 14.16 -7.84
C GLY A 26 0.49 15.66 -7.95
N LEU A 27 -0.01 16.29 -6.88
CA LEU A 27 -0.21 17.73 -6.82
C LEU A 27 1.11 18.49 -6.88
N ASN A 28 2.16 17.99 -6.22
CA ASN A 28 3.49 18.61 -6.25
C ASN A 28 4.14 18.48 -7.64
N ASP A 29 3.98 17.33 -8.30
CA ASP A 29 4.61 17.02 -9.58
C ASP A 29 3.89 17.69 -10.77
N GLN A 30 2.56 17.59 -10.83
CA GLN A 30 1.76 18.00 -12.00
C GLN A 30 0.99 19.31 -11.78
N ARG A 31 1.01 19.89 -10.56
CA ARG A 31 0.13 21.00 -10.10
C ARG A 31 -1.36 20.79 -10.37
N LYS A 32 -1.76 19.54 -10.61
CA LYS A 32 -3.11 19.14 -10.93
C LYS A 32 -3.54 18.07 -9.95
N PHE A 33 -4.79 18.17 -9.51
CA PHE A 33 -5.40 17.12 -8.73
C PHE A 33 -5.72 15.95 -9.67
N VAL A 34 -4.79 15.02 -9.78
CA VAL A 34 -4.96 13.81 -10.59
C VAL A 34 -5.27 12.66 -9.65
N ASN A 35 -6.41 12.01 -9.87
CA ASN A 35 -6.68 10.75 -9.19
C ASN A 35 -5.74 9.68 -9.75
N ARG A 36 -4.63 9.41 -9.05
CA ARG A 36 -3.70 8.32 -9.39
C ARG A 36 -4.19 6.94 -8.92
N GLY A 37 -5.30 6.89 -8.17
CA GLY A 37 -5.96 5.64 -7.84
C GLY A 37 -6.49 4.94 -9.09
N TYR A 38 -6.08 3.70 -9.32
CA TYR A 38 -6.56 2.87 -10.42
C TYR A 38 -8.06 2.51 -10.29
N LEU A 39 -8.60 2.55 -9.06
CA LEU A 39 -10.03 2.33 -8.78
C LEU A 39 -10.82 3.64 -8.77
N ILE A 40 -12.13 3.54 -9.01
CA ILE A 40 -13.08 4.66 -8.89
C ILE A 40 -13.24 5.02 -7.40
N GLY A 41 -12.53 6.05 -6.93
CA GLY A 41 -12.63 6.59 -5.57
C GLY A 41 -11.27 6.83 -4.88
N PRO A 42 -11.27 7.24 -3.60
CA PRO A 42 -10.06 7.55 -2.84
C PRO A 42 -9.40 6.29 -2.25
N VAL A 43 -9.16 5.30 -3.11
CA VAL A 43 -8.66 3.98 -2.71
C VAL A 43 -7.49 3.62 -3.61
N CYS A 44 -6.31 3.43 -3.00
CA CYS A 44 -5.12 2.94 -3.68
C CYS A 44 -4.79 1.52 -3.18
N PRO A 45 -5.23 0.46 -3.90
CA PRO A 45 -5.15 -0.92 -3.42
C PRO A 45 -3.75 -1.41 -3.08
N ILE A 46 -2.73 -0.91 -3.77
CA ILE A 46 -1.33 -1.28 -3.54
C ILE A 46 -0.92 -1.04 -2.08
N TYR A 47 -1.33 0.09 -1.50
CA TYR A 47 -1.06 0.43 -0.10
C TYR A 47 -1.93 -0.36 0.88
N GLY A 48 -3.17 -0.70 0.51
CA GLY A 48 -4.03 -1.58 1.29
C GLY A 48 -3.47 -2.99 1.41
N VAL A 49 -3.05 -3.57 0.27
CA VAL A 49 -2.42 -4.88 0.22
C VAL A 49 -1.09 -4.86 0.97
N GLY A 50 -0.24 -3.84 0.77
CA GLY A 50 1.01 -3.67 1.51
C GLY A 50 0.79 -3.59 3.03
N GLY A 51 -0.20 -2.81 3.49
CA GLY A 51 -0.56 -2.70 4.90
C GLY A 51 -1.03 -4.02 5.51
N LEU A 52 -1.82 -4.81 4.77
CA LEU A 52 -2.19 -6.17 5.19
C LEU A 52 -1.00 -7.11 5.23
N LEU A 53 -0.12 -7.04 4.23
CA LEU A 53 1.09 -7.85 4.16
C LEU A 53 1.98 -7.59 5.38
N PHE A 54 2.13 -6.32 5.77
CA PHE A 54 2.87 -5.95 6.98
C PHE A 54 2.18 -6.42 8.26
N TYR A 55 0.85 -6.29 8.33
CA TYR A 55 0.07 -6.74 9.48
C TYR A 55 0.23 -8.26 9.72
N PHE A 56 0.23 -9.07 8.66
CA PHE A 56 0.33 -10.53 8.77
C PHE A 56 1.76 -11.06 8.87
N VAL A 57 2.70 -10.53 8.09
CA VAL A 57 4.05 -11.10 7.95
C VAL A 57 5.03 -10.53 8.97
N LEU A 58 4.92 -9.24 9.30
CA LEU A 58 5.88 -8.55 10.17
C LEU A 58 5.41 -8.38 11.61
N GLY A 59 4.19 -8.84 11.94
CA GLY A 59 3.67 -8.79 13.31
C GLY A 59 4.57 -9.50 14.32
N SER A 60 5.28 -10.55 13.92
CA SER A 60 6.19 -11.34 14.75
C SER A 60 7.64 -10.82 14.79
N LEU A 61 8.00 -9.86 13.93
CA LEU A 61 9.37 -9.32 13.82
C LEU A 61 9.54 -8.01 14.60
N ARG A 62 8.62 -7.70 15.51
CA ARG A 62 8.58 -6.41 16.23
C ARG A 62 9.73 -6.22 17.21
N ASP A 63 10.31 -7.30 17.70
CA ASP A 63 11.37 -7.26 18.72
C ASP A 63 12.73 -6.81 18.14
N ASP A 64 12.91 -6.93 16.82
CA ASP A 64 14.13 -6.55 16.10
C ASP A 64 13.87 -5.45 15.06
N PRO A 65 13.98 -4.16 15.44
CA PRO A 65 13.57 -3.05 14.57
C PRO A 65 14.39 -2.94 13.28
N ILE A 66 15.66 -3.36 13.29
CA ILE A 66 16.51 -3.34 12.09
C ILE A 66 16.00 -4.38 11.07
N ILE A 67 15.73 -5.60 11.54
CA ILE A 67 15.22 -6.69 10.69
C ILE A 67 13.84 -6.32 10.15
N LEU A 68 13.00 -5.73 11.00
CA LEU A 68 11.67 -5.23 10.63
C LEU A 68 11.75 -4.24 9.45
N VAL A 69 12.61 -3.23 9.53
CA VAL A 69 12.76 -2.21 8.48
C VAL A 69 13.29 -2.81 7.19
N VAL A 70 14.31 -3.69 7.26
CA VAL A 70 14.86 -4.36 6.07
C VAL A 70 13.81 -5.22 5.39
N CYS A 71 13.06 -6.02 6.15
CA CYS A 71 11.96 -6.82 5.61
C CYS A 71 10.85 -5.97 5.01
N MET A 72 10.48 -4.84 5.64
CA MET A 72 9.51 -3.90 5.08
C MET A 72 9.97 -3.32 3.74
N MET A 73 11.23 -2.88 3.64
CA MET A 73 11.79 -2.34 2.40
C MET A 73 11.77 -3.36 1.26
N ILE A 74 12.21 -4.60 1.53
CA ILE A 74 12.23 -5.68 0.53
C ILE A 74 10.81 -6.00 0.08
N LEU A 75 9.87 -6.16 1.01
CA LEU A 75 8.49 -6.48 0.69
C LEU A 75 7.79 -5.36 -0.10
N ALA A 76 8.02 -4.10 0.27
CA ALA A 76 7.50 -2.95 -0.47
C ALA A 76 8.05 -2.94 -1.91
N ALA A 77 9.37 -3.10 -2.08
CA ALA A 77 10.00 -3.11 -3.40
C ALA A 77 9.49 -4.25 -4.29
N VAL A 78 9.33 -5.46 -3.74
CA VAL A 78 8.77 -6.61 -4.47
C VAL A 78 7.33 -6.33 -4.89
N LEU A 79 6.52 -5.76 -3.99
CA LEU A 79 5.10 -5.48 -4.26
C LEU A 79 4.93 -4.40 -5.32
N GLU A 80 5.70 -3.31 -5.25
CA GLU A 80 5.71 -2.25 -6.26
C GLU A 80 6.22 -2.74 -7.62
N TYR A 81 7.31 -3.50 -7.64
CA TYR A 81 7.86 -4.06 -8.87
C TYR A 81 6.89 -5.06 -9.51
N ALA A 82 6.32 -5.98 -8.73
CA ALA A 82 5.36 -6.96 -9.24
C ALA A 82 4.10 -6.28 -9.79
N THR A 83 3.57 -5.27 -9.08
CA THR A 83 2.42 -4.51 -9.56
C THR A 83 2.75 -3.79 -10.87
N SER A 84 3.91 -3.13 -10.95
CA SER A 84 4.35 -2.44 -12.16
C SER A 84 4.50 -3.39 -13.35
N TYR A 85 5.12 -4.55 -13.12
CA TYR A 85 5.28 -5.59 -14.15
C TYR A 85 3.94 -6.15 -14.64
N ILE A 86 3.01 -6.43 -13.72
CA ILE A 86 1.67 -6.91 -14.08
C ILE A 86 0.93 -5.86 -14.92
N MET A 87 1.02 -4.59 -14.54
CA MET A 87 0.36 -3.50 -15.26
C MET A 87 0.91 -3.35 -16.68
N GLU A 88 2.24 -3.44 -16.87
CA GLU A 88 2.88 -3.42 -18.20
C GLU A 88 2.50 -4.61 -19.09
N LYS A 89 2.06 -5.73 -18.51
CA LYS A 89 1.61 -6.91 -19.28
C LYS A 89 0.13 -6.88 -19.62
N ILE A 90 -0.68 -6.21 -18.80
CA ILE A 90 -2.12 -6.11 -19.00
C ILE A 90 -2.48 -4.95 -19.94
N PHE A 91 -1.69 -3.88 -19.94
CA PHE A 91 -1.88 -2.66 -20.73
C PHE A 91 -0.78 -2.47 -21.77
#